data_AF-A0A7G8BL90-F1
#
_entry.id   AF-A0A7G8BL90-F1
#
_cell.length_a   1.000
_cell.length_b   1.000
_cell.length_c   1.000
_cell.angle_alpha   90.00
_cell.angle_beta   90.00
_cell.angle_gamma   90.00
#
_symmetry.space_group_name_H-M   'P 1'
#
loop_
_entity.id
_entity.type
_entity.pdbx_description
1 polymer ?
#
loop_
_entity_poly.entity_id
_entity_poly.type
_entity_poly.pdbx_seq_one_letter_code
_entity_poly.pdbx_strand_id
1 'polypeptide(L)'
;MKENAYDEDRLQTQVKHKLLDRYLSAAVPIIGSWAAEICYVDCLAGPWNETSSDLSDTSFSVALNVLRKTRNTLLQRGKSPSMRCIFNEWEDVPFEKLSAFCRTVADIEVDPRNWDFERHVKDVVKLATNRTKSFPFFFIDPTGWELASVPLIKPILQISPGEVLINLMTSWIRRFLSDEKKDFVRLLGEDAKRIAQLSGDEQEEELVRCYSEAVRKAGNFPYVCTMPILKSKQESFHFHMVYATRHPTGVKEFKKAEGDVVPFMHEVRAEARHQREFQATGQYSFLEPLDTYSDRRYARYHRRNLEQASQAALELLSSSEVVQFDDLWAKWMQFACVKDDELQSWMRDREKRGLLKIDNLSGRAKKLSFGNGITLTSAGAPISHD
;
A
#
# COMPACT_ATOMS: atom_id res chain seq x y z
N MET A 1 -5.94 16.93 -26.20
CA MET A 1 -6.26 16.95 -24.75
C MET A 1 -6.67 15.58 -24.20
N LYS A 2 -7.44 14.75 -24.91
CA LYS A 2 -7.79 13.37 -24.47
C LYS A 2 -6.60 12.39 -24.44
N GLU A 3 -5.72 12.43 -25.45
CA GLU A 3 -4.48 11.62 -25.50
C GLU A 3 -3.55 11.87 -24.32
N ASN A 4 -3.52 13.11 -23.81
CA ASN A 4 -2.62 13.48 -22.73
C ASN A 4 -3.06 12.99 -21.35
N ALA A 5 -4.36 12.84 -21.10
CA ALA A 5 -4.89 12.25 -19.86
C ALA A 5 -4.78 10.71 -19.87
N TYR A 6 -4.99 10.11 -21.04
CA TYR A 6 -4.93 8.66 -21.26
C TYR A 6 -3.57 8.03 -20.92
N ASP A 7 -2.48 8.74 -21.26
CA ASP A 7 -1.11 8.28 -21.00
C ASP A 7 -0.69 8.48 -19.53
N GLU A 8 -1.36 9.38 -18.78
CA GLU A 8 -1.11 9.54 -17.34
C GLU A 8 -1.69 8.39 -16.52
N ASP A 9 -2.91 7.94 -16.83
CA ASP A 9 -3.60 6.86 -16.13
C ASP A 9 -2.87 5.52 -16.32
N ARG A 10 -2.24 5.31 -17.48
CA ARG A 10 -1.54 4.06 -17.81
C ARG A 10 -0.31 3.80 -16.96
N LEU A 11 0.54 4.79 -16.73
CA LEU A 11 1.75 4.64 -15.91
C LEU A 11 1.37 4.30 -14.47
N GLN A 12 0.41 5.03 -13.91
CA GLN A 12 -0.03 4.86 -12.53
C GLN A 12 -0.68 3.49 -12.33
N THR A 13 -1.46 3.05 -13.30
CA THR A 13 -2.04 1.70 -13.35
C THR A 13 -0.96 0.62 -13.37
N GLN A 14 0.11 0.78 -14.17
CA GLN A 14 1.24 -0.15 -14.16
C GLN A 14 1.94 -0.22 -12.80
N VAL A 15 2.18 0.93 -12.15
CA VAL A 15 2.81 0.97 -10.82
C VAL A 15 1.93 0.29 -9.77
N LYS A 16 0.62 0.53 -9.81
CA LYS A 16 -0.38 -0.12 -8.95
C LYS A 16 -0.41 -1.64 -9.14
N HIS A 17 -0.43 -2.10 -10.39
CA HIS A 17 -0.36 -3.53 -10.72
C HIS A 17 0.96 -4.16 -10.31
N LYS A 18 2.07 -3.44 -10.45
CA LYS A 18 3.38 -3.91 -9.98
C LYS A 18 3.40 -4.07 -8.46
N LEU A 19 2.83 -3.14 -7.70
CA LEU A 19 2.68 -3.27 -6.25
C LEU A 19 1.86 -4.50 -5.88
N LEU A 20 0.69 -4.66 -6.50
CA LEU A 20 -0.19 -5.79 -6.25
C LEU A 20 0.50 -7.13 -6.57
N ASP A 21 1.19 -7.22 -7.71
CA ASP A 21 1.95 -8.40 -8.13
C ASP A 21 3.06 -8.75 -7.13
N ARG A 22 3.89 -7.77 -6.76
CA ARG A 22 5.01 -7.96 -5.83
C ARG A 22 4.53 -8.37 -4.44
N TYR A 23 3.52 -7.68 -3.92
CA TYR A 23 2.97 -7.95 -2.61
C TYR A 23 2.33 -9.34 -2.54
N LEU A 24 1.38 -9.65 -3.44
CA LEU A 24 0.69 -10.94 -3.44
C LEU A 24 1.67 -12.10 -3.69
N SER A 25 2.68 -11.92 -4.56
CA SER A 25 3.69 -12.95 -4.81
C SER A 25 4.48 -13.34 -3.56
N ALA A 26 4.67 -12.40 -2.63
CA ALA A 26 5.33 -12.63 -1.36
C ALA A 26 4.36 -13.14 -0.27
N ALA A 27 3.19 -12.50 -0.14
CA ALA A 27 2.23 -12.78 0.92
C ALA A 27 1.51 -14.12 0.74
N VAL A 28 1.10 -14.47 -0.48
CA VAL A 28 0.29 -15.67 -0.76
C VAL A 28 1.00 -16.97 -0.32
N PRO A 29 2.30 -17.21 -0.60
CA PRO A 29 3.01 -18.38 -0.10
C PRO A 29 3.13 -18.44 1.43
N ILE A 30 3.17 -17.29 2.12
CA ILE A 30 3.25 -17.21 3.59
C ILE A 30 1.88 -17.58 4.18
N ILE A 31 0.81 -16.94 3.69
CA ILE A 31 -0.56 -17.17 4.13
C ILE A 31 -0.99 -18.61 3.83
N GLY A 32 -0.73 -19.09 2.61
CA GLY A 32 -1.08 -20.44 2.16
C GLY A 32 -0.33 -21.58 2.86
N SER A 33 0.65 -21.26 3.70
CA SER A 33 1.31 -22.26 4.54
C SER A 33 0.42 -22.75 5.70
N TRP A 34 -0.55 -21.93 6.12
CA TRP A 34 -1.41 -22.17 7.27
C TRP A 34 -2.92 -22.00 6.99
N ALA A 35 -3.31 -21.13 6.04
CA ALA A 35 -4.70 -20.95 5.65
C ALA A 35 -5.20 -22.13 4.80
N ALA A 36 -6.49 -22.47 4.93
CA ALA A 36 -7.11 -23.49 4.09
C ALA A 36 -7.53 -22.91 2.73
N GLU A 37 -7.82 -21.61 2.70
CA GLU A 37 -8.18 -20.86 1.51
C GLU A 37 -7.50 -19.50 1.49
N ILE A 38 -7.16 -19.03 0.30
CA ILE A 38 -6.80 -17.64 0.03
C ILE A 38 -7.88 -17.05 -0.87
N CYS A 39 -8.55 -16.02 -0.39
CA CYS A 39 -9.64 -15.35 -1.09
C CYS A 39 -9.22 -13.93 -1.48
N TYR A 40 -8.91 -13.71 -2.76
CA TYR A 40 -8.69 -12.37 -3.28
C TYR A 40 -10.04 -11.72 -3.58
N VAL A 41 -10.25 -10.49 -3.13
CA VAL A 41 -11.49 -9.74 -3.36
C VAL A 41 -11.15 -8.42 -4.01
N ASP A 42 -11.52 -8.25 -5.28
CA ASP A 42 -11.49 -6.97 -5.96
C ASP A 42 -12.86 -6.32 -5.82
N CYS A 43 -12.95 -5.29 -4.98
CA CYS A 43 -14.23 -4.66 -4.65
C CYS A 43 -14.78 -3.79 -5.78
N LEU A 44 -13.91 -3.37 -6.71
CA LEU A 44 -14.18 -2.41 -7.79
C LEU A 44 -13.38 -2.82 -9.04
N ALA A 45 -13.63 -4.03 -9.52
CA ALA A 45 -12.76 -4.73 -10.47
C ALA A 45 -12.65 -4.04 -11.85
N GLY A 46 -13.60 -3.17 -12.21
CA GLY A 46 -13.73 -2.71 -13.59
C GLY A 46 -14.21 -3.86 -14.48
N PRO A 47 -14.05 -3.72 -15.82
CA PRO A 47 -12.88 -3.11 -16.44
C PRO A 47 -13.07 -1.66 -16.95
N TRP A 48 -12.23 -0.74 -16.47
CA TRP A 48 -12.19 0.66 -16.93
C TRP A 48 -11.01 0.88 -17.90
N ASN A 49 -11.28 1.42 -19.09
CA ASN A 49 -10.29 1.81 -20.11
C ASN A 49 -9.28 0.73 -20.55
N GLU A 50 -9.77 -0.46 -20.94
CA GLU A 50 -8.95 -1.52 -21.54
C GLU A 50 -8.21 -1.05 -22.80
N THR A 51 -6.89 -1.21 -22.83
CA THR A 51 -6.05 -1.13 -24.04
C THR A 51 -5.88 -2.48 -24.73
N SER A 52 -5.84 -3.57 -23.95
CA SER A 52 -5.61 -4.92 -24.45
C SER A 52 -6.94 -5.66 -24.58
N SER A 53 -7.14 -6.31 -25.73
CA SER A 53 -8.34 -7.10 -26.00
C SER A 53 -8.49 -8.33 -25.11
N ASP A 54 -7.46 -8.67 -24.33
CA ASP A 54 -7.37 -9.86 -23.48
C ASP A 54 -7.48 -9.57 -21.97
N LEU A 55 -7.75 -8.31 -21.56
CA LEU A 55 -7.89 -7.89 -20.16
C LEU A 55 -6.64 -8.13 -19.29
N SER A 56 -5.49 -8.37 -19.91
CA SER A 56 -4.23 -8.69 -19.21
C SER A 56 -3.74 -7.58 -18.29
N ASP A 57 -4.08 -6.33 -18.61
CA ASP A 57 -3.67 -5.13 -17.90
C ASP A 57 -4.63 -4.73 -16.76
N THR A 58 -5.44 -5.65 -16.23
CA THR A 58 -6.40 -5.36 -15.13
C THR A 58 -5.90 -5.90 -13.78
N SER A 59 -6.36 -5.30 -12.67
CA SER A 59 -6.02 -5.74 -11.31
C SER A 59 -6.42 -7.19 -11.05
N PHE A 60 -7.60 -7.61 -11.53
CA PHE A 60 -8.09 -8.97 -11.38
C PHE A 60 -7.26 -9.99 -12.17
N SER A 61 -6.80 -9.66 -13.39
CA SER A 61 -5.91 -10.53 -14.19
C SER A 61 -4.55 -10.68 -13.54
N VAL A 62 -3.99 -9.58 -12.99
CA VAL A 62 -2.73 -9.60 -12.25
C VAL A 62 -2.84 -10.51 -11.03
N ALA A 63 -3.86 -10.31 -10.19
CA ALA A 63 -4.08 -11.13 -9.00
C ALA A 63 -4.25 -12.62 -9.36
N LEU A 64 -5.06 -12.92 -10.39
CA LEU A 64 -5.28 -14.29 -10.86
C LEU A 64 -3.96 -14.96 -11.29
N ASN A 65 -3.13 -14.27 -12.07
CA ASN A 65 -1.85 -14.79 -12.52
C ASN A 65 -0.87 -15.03 -11.36
N VAL A 66 -0.86 -14.16 -10.36
CA VAL A 66 -0.04 -14.34 -9.14
C VAL A 66 -0.53 -15.54 -8.35
N LEU A 67 -1.84 -15.70 -8.16
CA LEU A 67 -2.41 -16.85 -7.46
C LEU A 67 -2.08 -18.17 -8.15
N ARG A 68 -2.10 -18.21 -9.49
CA ARG A 68 -1.65 -19.39 -10.28
C ARG A 68 -0.20 -19.75 -10.01
N LYS A 69 0.70 -18.76 -10.12
CA LYS A 69 2.15 -18.95 -9.91
C LYS A 69 2.44 -19.44 -8.49
N THR A 70 1.83 -18.80 -7.50
CA THR A 70 2.07 -19.08 -6.08
C THR A 70 1.42 -20.39 -5.62
N ARG A 71 0.29 -20.80 -6.21
CA ARG A 71 -0.28 -22.15 -6.01
C ARG A 71 0.73 -23.23 -6.38
N ASN A 72 1.43 -23.11 -7.50
CA ASN A 72 2.45 -24.08 -7.90
C ASN A 72 3.61 -24.13 -6.88
N THR A 73 4.06 -22.97 -6.40
CA THR A 73 5.07 -22.87 -5.32
C THR A 73 4.60 -23.54 -4.02
N LEU A 74 3.33 -23.39 -3.65
CA LEU A 74 2.77 -24.03 -2.46
C LEU A 74 2.67 -25.55 -2.62
N LEU A 75 2.26 -26.03 -3.79
CA LEU A 75 2.20 -27.46 -4.10
C LEU A 75 3.57 -28.14 -3.97
N GLN A 76 4.63 -27.48 -4.46
CA GLN A 76 6.01 -27.95 -4.28
C GLN A 76 6.45 -28.03 -2.81
N ARG A 77 5.79 -27.29 -1.91
CA ARG A 77 6.01 -27.32 -0.45
C ARG A 77 5.05 -28.26 0.29
N GLY A 78 4.28 -29.08 -0.44
CA GLY A 78 3.28 -29.99 0.14
C GLY A 78 2.06 -29.27 0.72
N LYS A 79 1.75 -28.06 0.23
CA LYS A 79 0.59 -27.26 0.65
C LYS A 79 -0.34 -27.04 -0.54
N SER A 80 -1.64 -27.12 -0.31
CA SER A 80 -2.66 -27.01 -1.36
C SER A 80 -3.90 -26.25 -0.87
N PRO A 81 -3.77 -24.98 -0.45
CA PRO A 81 -4.95 -24.18 -0.12
C PRO A 81 -5.82 -23.97 -1.36
N SER A 82 -7.13 -23.85 -1.18
CA SER A 82 -8.00 -23.39 -2.27
C SER A 82 -7.67 -21.94 -2.61
N MET A 83 -7.76 -21.61 -3.89
CA MET A 83 -7.59 -20.24 -4.39
C MET A 83 -8.94 -19.78 -4.92
N ARG A 84 -9.41 -18.63 -4.42
CA ARG A 84 -10.66 -18.04 -4.86
C ARG A 84 -10.48 -16.55 -5.15
N CYS A 85 -11.13 -16.07 -6.20
CA CYS A 85 -11.26 -14.65 -6.49
C CYS A 85 -12.73 -14.24 -6.51
N ILE A 86 -13.05 -13.13 -5.86
CA ILE A 86 -14.34 -12.46 -5.96
C ILE A 86 -14.08 -11.13 -6.67
N PHE A 87 -14.80 -10.88 -7.76
CA PHE A 87 -14.66 -9.65 -8.53
C PHE A 87 -15.99 -8.93 -8.58
N ASN A 88 -16.05 -7.72 -8.04
CA ASN A 88 -17.29 -6.94 -8.02
C ASN A 88 -17.23 -5.78 -9.02
N GLU A 89 -18.20 -5.73 -9.93
CA GLU A 89 -18.37 -4.66 -10.92
C GLU A 89 -19.85 -4.31 -11.05
N TRP A 90 -20.22 -3.05 -10.81
CA TRP A 90 -21.61 -2.64 -10.69
C TRP A 90 -22.24 -2.21 -12.03
N GLU A 91 -21.44 -1.78 -13.00
CA GLU A 91 -21.96 -1.41 -14.32
C GLU A 91 -22.19 -2.65 -15.20
N ASP A 92 -23.37 -2.74 -15.82
CA ASP A 92 -23.81 -3.91 -16.59
C ASP A 92 -22.83 -4.28 -17.71
N VAL A 93 -22.42 -3.30 -18.53
CA VAL A 93 -21.56 -3.55 -19.71
C VAL A 93 -20.14 -4.00 -19.33
N PRO A 94 -19.42 -3.31 -18.42
CA PRO A 94 -18.17 -3.83 -17.86
C PRO A 94 -18.33 -5.20 -17.19
N PHE A 95 -19.41 -5.41 -16.44
CA PHE A 95 -19.66 -6.69 -15.77
C PHE A 95 -19.83 -7.85 -16.75
N GLU A 96 -20.53 -7.66 -17.87
CA GLU A 96 -20.70 -8.70 -18.90
C GLU A 96 -19.34 -9.17 -19.43
N LYS A 97 -18.40 -8.25 -19.69
CA LYS A 97 -17.03 -8.58 -20.10
C LYS A 97 -16.28 -9.35 -19.02
N LEU A 98 -16.33 -8.87 -17.76
CA LEU A 98 -15.72 -9.53 -16.62
C LEU A 98 -16.28 -10.96 -16.44
N SER A 99 -17.59 -11.13 -16.57
CA SER A 99 -18.27 -12.43 -16.49
C SER A 99 -17.84 -13.37 -17.60
N ALA A 100 -17.74 -12.87 -18.84
CA ALA A 100 -17.24 -13.64 -19.98
C ALA A 100 -15.80 -14.11 -19.75
N PHE A 101 -14.92 -13.24 -19.25
CA PHE A 101 -13.55 -13.60 -18.86
C PHE A 101 -13.54 -14.68 -17.78
N CYS A 102 -14.32 -14.51 -16.70
CA CYS A 102 -14.37 -15.49 -15.61
C CYS A 102 -14.78 -16.89 -16.07
N ARG A 103 -15.66 -17.00 -17.07
CA ARG A 103 -16.05 -18.31 -17.65
C ARG A 103 -14.89 -19.04 -18.34
N THR A 104 -13.84 -18.33 -18.75
CA THR A 104 -12.62 -18.94 -19.34
C THR A 104 -11.66 -19.49 -18.29
N VAL A 105 -11.85 -19.13 -17.02
CA VAL A 105 -10.98 -19.52 -15.92
C VAL A 105 -11.50 -20.83 -15.32
N ALA A 106 -10.79 -21.93 -15.57
CA ALA A 106 -11.16 -23.26 -15.06
C ALA A 106 -10.31 -23.71 -13.86
N ASP A 107 -9.15 -23.09 -13.65
CA ASP A 107 -8.16 -23.59 -12.71
C ASP A 107 -8.25 -22.96 -11.32
N ILE A 108 -8.80 -21.75 -11.20
CA ILE A 108 -9.03 -21.04 -9.93
C ILE A 108 -10.53 -20.75 -9.83
N GLU A 109 -11.08 -20.82 -8.62
CA GLU A 109 -12.48 -20.43 -8.42
C GLU A 109 -12.63 -18.93 -8.58
N VAL A 110 -13.46 -18.49 -9.52
CA VAL A 110 -13.74 -17.08 -9.78
C VAL A 110 -15.23 -16.81 -9.64
N ASP A 111 -15.60 -15.78 -8.88
CA ASP A 111 -16.97 -15.41 -8.59
C ASP A 111 -17.21 -13.93 -8.96
N PRO A 112 -17.64 -13.64 -10.20
CA PRO A 112 -17.99 -12.29 -10.61
C PRO A 112 -19.36 -11.89 -10.04
N ARG A 113 -19.43 -10.69 -9.45
CA ARG A 113 -20.65 -10.11 -8.87
C ARG A 113 -20.99 -8.78 -9.52
N ASN A 114 -22.26 -8.64 -9.87
CA ASN A 114 -22.83 -7.39 -10.34
C ASN A 114 -23.56 -6.68 -9.21
N TRP A 115 -22.79 -6.13 -8.27
CA TRP A 115 -23.34 -5.45 -7.10
C TRP A 115 -22.87 -4.00 -7.03
N ASP A 116 -23.81 -3.11 -6.74
CA ASP A 116 -23.52 -1.78 -6.22
C ASP A 116 -22.76 -1.93 -4.90
N PHE A 117 -21.47 -1.61 -4.92
CA PHE A 117 -20.59 -1.80 -3.77
C PHE A 117 -21.12 -1.07 -2.53
N GLU A 118 -21.69 0.13 -2.67
CA GLU A 118 -22.19 0.91 -1.53
C GLU A 118 -23.33 0.16 -0.81
N ARG A 119 -24.19 -0.52 -1.56
CA ARG A 119 -25.35 -1.25 -1.02
C ARG A 119 -25.01 -2.66 -0.56
N HIS A 120 -23.97 -3.26 -1.13
CA HIS A 120 -23.67 -4.68 -0.99
C HIS A 120 -22.35 -5.00 -0.27
N VAL A 121 -21.73 -4.03 0.43
CA VAL A 121 -20.52 -4.30 1.25
C VAL A 121 -20.72 -5.50 2.18
N LYS A 122 -21.89 -5.64 2.81
CA LYS A 122 -22.19 -6.77 3.71
C LYS A 122 -22.27 -8.11 2.97
N ASP A 123 -22.77 -8.11 1.73
CA ASP A 123 -22.85 -9.32 0.91
C ASP A 123 -21.45 -9.73 0.42
N VAL A 124 -20.60 -8.76 0.06
CA VAL A 124 -19.17 -8.97 -0.24
C VAL A 124 -18.46 -9.60 0.95
N VAL A 125 -18.65 -9.06 2.15
CA VAL A 125 -18.10 -9.61 3.40
C VAL A 125 -18.60 -11.04 3.64
N LYS A 126 -19.91 -11.27 3.52
CA LYS A 126 -20.51 -12.59 3.71
C LYS A 126 -19.95 -13.61 2.73
N LEU A 127 -19.80 -13.24 1.47
CA LEU A 127 -19.25 -14.11 0.43
C LEU A 127 -17.77 -14.41 0.69
N ALA A 128 -16.97 -13.39 0.99
CA ALA A 128 -15.54 -13.51 1.28
C ALA A 128 -15.24 -14.36 2.52
N THR A 129 -16.16 -14.41 3.49
CA THR A 129 -15.97 -15.11 4.78
C THR A 129 -16.82 -16.36 4.95
N ASN A 130 -17.51 -16.83 3.91
CA ASN A 130 -18.40 -18.00 3.98
C ASN A 130 -17.68 -19.35 4.14
N ARG A 131 -16.34 -19.38 4.18
CA ARG A 131 -15.53 -20.59 4.28
C ARG A 131 -14.66 -20.57 5.53
N THR A 132 -14.48 -21.75 6.12
CA THR A 132 -13.66 -21.93 7.33
C THR A 132 -12.18 -21.78 7.02
N LYS A 133 -11.42 -21.10 7.89
CA LYS A 133 -9.96 -20.88 7.74
C LYS A 133 -9.56 -20.23 6.40
N SER A 134 -10.44 -19.38 5.86
CA SER A 134 -10.15 -18.54 4.70
C SER A 134 -9.40 -17.28 5.14
N PHE A 135 -8.43 -16.87 4.33
CA PHE A 135 -7.76 -15.58 4.46
C PHE A 135 -8.18 -14.67 3.30
N PRO A 136 -9.07 -13.70 3.54
CA PRO A 136 -9.44 -12.72 2.55
C PRO A 136 -8.44 -11.57 2.48
N PHE A 137 -8.02 -11.24 1.26
CA PHE A 137 -7.30 -10.00 0.92
C PHE A 137 -8.22 -9.11 0.10
N PHE A 138 -8.54 -7.93 0.62
CA PHE A 138 -9.44 -6.97 -0.04
C PHE A 138 -8.64 -5.89 -0.75
N PHE A 139 -8.92 -5.71 -2.04
CA PHE A 139 -8.48 -4.58 -2.83
C PHE A 139 -9.66 -3.63 -3.07
N ILE A 140 -9.52 -2.38 -2.61
CA ILE A 140 -10.55 -1.34 -2.70
C ILE A 140 -9.97 -0.19 -3.55
N ASP A 141 -10.36 -0.12 -4.81
CA ASP A 141 -9.76 0.79 -5.79
C ASP A 141 -10.76 1.72 -6.47
N PRO A 142 -11.25 2.75 -5.77
CA PRO A 142 -12.24 3.66 -6.33
C PRO A 142 -11.63 4.69 -7.28
N THR A 143 -12.41 5.08 -8.27
CA THR A 143 -12.10 6.23 -9.15
C THR A 143 -12.29 7.59 -8.46
N GLY A 144 -13.10 7.63 -7.38
CA GLY A 144 -13.37 8.80 -6.55
C GLY A 144 -13.04 8.57 -5.07
N TRP A 145 -13.75 9.25 -4.16
CA TRP A 145 -13.52 9.12 -2.71
C TRP A 145 -14.68 8.49 -1.92
N GLU A 146 -15.91 8.51 -2.44
CA GLU A 146 -17.10 8.10 -1.71
C GLU A 146 -17.05 6.61 -1.30
N LEU A 147 -16.58 5.75 -2.21
CA LEU A 147 -16.45 4.31 -1.98
C LEU A 147 -15.26 3.93 -1.07
N ALA A 148 -14.35 4.87 -0.78
CA ALA A 148 -13.31 4.72 0.24
C ALA A 148 -13.75 5.21 1.63
N SER A 149 -15.00 5.64 1.79
CA SER A 149 -15.53 6.10 3.09
C SER A 149 -15.36 5.03 4.17
N VAL A 150 -14.65 5.37 5.27
CA VAL A 150 -14.37 4.43 6.37
C VAL A 150 -15.65 3.82 6.97
N PRO A 151 -16.73 4.58 7.25
CA PRO A 151 -18.01 4.00 7.67
C PRO A 151 -18.56 2.95 6.71
N LEU A 152 -18.41 3.16 5.39
CA LEU A 152 -18.90 2.24 4.38
C LEU A 152 -18.10 0.92 4.38
N ILE A 153 -16.77 1.02 4.34
CA ILE A 153 -15.89 -0.15 4.25
C ILE A 153 -15.58 -0.79 5.60
N LYS A 154 -16.05 -0.22 6.72
CA LYS A 154 -15.85 -0.75 8.08
C LYS A 154 -16.15 -2.25 8.21
N PRO A 155 -17.23 -2.81 7.63
CA PRO A 155 -17.48 -4.25 7.68
C PRO A 155 -16.35 -5.09 7.08
N ILE A 156 -15.68 -4.59 6.03
CA ILE A 156 -14.49 -5.24 5.44
C ILE A 156 -13.29 -5.10 6.39
N LEU A 157 -13.04 -3.90 6.91
CA LEU A 157 -11.91 -3.62 7.81
C LEU A 157 -11.94 -4.49 9.08
N GLN A 158 -13.14 -4.88 9.55
CA GLN A 158 -13.33 -5.68 10.76
C GLN A 158 -13.11 -7.18 10.57
N ILE A 159 -12.93 -7.67 9.33
CA ILE A 159 -12.67 -9.09 9.09
C ILE A 159 -11.30 -9.47 9.65
N SER A 160 -11.26 -10.57 10.40
CA SER A 160 -10.05 -11.16 10.97
C SER A 160 -10.12 -12.70 10.91
N PRO A 161 -9.09 -13.39 10.41
CA PRO A 161 -7.87 -12.83 9.80
C PRO A 161 -8.18 -12.19 8.44
N GLY A 162 -7.36 -11.24 8.00
CA GLY A 162 -7.50 -10.59 6.71
C GLY A 162 -6.70 -9.30 6.60
N GLU A 163 -6.51 -8.85 5.36
CA GLU A 163 -5.74 -7.65 4.99
C GLU A 163 -6.49 -6.83 3.96
N VAL A 164 -6.21 -5.52 3.95
CA VAL A 164 -6.90 -4.57 3.07
C VAL A 164 -5.87 -3.64 2.43
N LEU A 165 -5.99 -3.46 1.12
CA LEU A 165 -5.24 -2.49 0.34
C LEU A 165 -6.24 -1.53 -0.32
N ILE A 166 -6.11 -0.25 -0.02
CA ILE A 166 -7.06 0.78 -0.45
C ILE A 166 -6.33 1.81 -1.31
N ASN A 167 -6.87 2.14 -2.48
CA ASN A 167 -6.47 3.32 -3.21
C ASN A 167 -7.20 4.55 -2.67
N LEU A 168 -6.45 5.48 -2.05
CA LEU A 168 -6.96 6.77 -1.62
C LEU A 168 -6.63 7.81 -2.69
N MET A 169 -7.62 8.23 -3.48
CA MET A 169 -7.52 9.22 -4.57
C MET A 169 -7.20 10.64 -4.07
N THR A 170 -6.02 10.83 -3.48
CA THR A 170 -5.62 12.01 -2.71
C THR A 170 -5.66 13.29 -3.54
N SER A 171 -5.16 13.25 -4.78
CA SER A 171 -5.18 14.43 -5.64
C SER A 171 -6.61 14.87 -6.00
N TRP A 172 -7.54 13.92 -6.10
CA TRP A 172 -8.96 14.19 -6.33
C TRP A 172 -9.60 14.79 -5.08
N ILE A 173 -9.39 14.18 -3.91
CA ILE A 173 -9.90 14.67 -2.61
C ILE A 173 -9.44 16.11 -2.36
N ARG A 174 -8.14 16.38 -2.50
CA ARG A 174 -7.55 17.71 -2.29
C ARG A 174 -8.18 18.78 -3.19
N ARG A 175 -8.48 18.43 -4.44
CA ARG A 175 -9.10 19.35 -5.40
C ARG A 175 -10.48 19.82 -4.95
N PHE A 176 -11.22 18.96 -4.26
CA PHE A 176 -12.60 19.23 -3.86
C PHE A 176 -12.76 19.52 -2.37
N LEU A 177 -11.69 19.45 -1.57
CA LEU A 177 -11.77 19.56 -0.11
C LEU A 177 -12.42 20.86 0.39
N SER A 178 -12.32 21.95 -0.38
CA SER A 178 -12.94 23.25 -0.08
C SER A 178 -14.36 23.40 -0.65
N ASP A 179 -14.89 22.40 -1.37
CA ASP A 179 -16.25 22.42 -1.92
C ASP A 179 -17.25 22.00 -0.85
N GLU A 180 -18.02 22.96 -0.32
CA GLU A 180 -19.04 22.74 0.71
C GLU A 180 -20.17 21.79 0.26
N LYS A 181 -20.31 21.54 -1.04
CA LYS A 181 -21.30 20.58 -1.56
C LYS A 181 -20.85 19.12 -1.42
N LYS A 182 -19.58 18.88 -1.10
CA LYS A 182 -18.99 17.54 -0.96
C LYS A 182 -18.81 17.19 0.51
N ASP A 183 -19.39 16.06 0.93
CA ASP A 183 -19.36 15.62 2.33
C ASP A 183 -18.08 14.83 2.65
N PHE A 184 -16.96 15.54 2.79
CA PHE A 184 -15.69 14.94 3.21
C PHE A 184 -15.68 14.46 4.68
N VAL A 185 -16.70 14.82 5.48
CA VAL A 185 -16.82 14.32 6.86
C VAL A 185 -17.04 12.80 6.85
N ARG A 186 -17.73 12.25 5.86
CA ARG A 186 -17.85 10.79 5.70
C ARG A 186 -16.51 10.08 5.53
N LEU A 187 -15.56 10.72 4.83
CA LEU A 187 -14.26 10.14 4.55
C LEU A 187 -13.25 10.37 5.69
N LEU A 188 -13.19 11.60 6.20
CA LEU A 188 -12.13 12.08 7.10
C LEU A 188 -12.61 12.32 8.53
N GLY A 189 -13.91 12.18 8.79
CA GLY A 189 -14.50 12.50 10.09
C GLY A 189 -14.39 13.98 10.42
N GLU A 190 -14.28 14.28 11.72
CA GLU A 190 -14.19 15.65 12.25
C GLU A 190 -12.93 16.40 11.78
N ASP A 191 -11.88 15.66 11.41
CA ASP A 191 -10.63 16.22 10.90
C ASP A 191 -10.79 16.92 9.54
N ALA A 192 -11.87 16.65 8.78
CA ALA A 192 -12.10 17.24 7.46
C ALA A 192 -11.98 18.77 7.46
N LYS A 193 -12.57 19.44 8.45
CA LYS A 193 -12.54 20.92 8.57
C LYS A 193 -11.14 21.45 8.84
N ARG A 194 -10.39 20.77 9.71
CA ARG A 194 -9.02 21.15 10.06
C ARG A 194 -8.08 20.96 8.87
N ILE A 195 -8.21 19.83 8.16
CA ILE A 195 -7.41 19.55 6.95
C ILE A 195 -7.72 20.56 5.84
N ALA A 196 -8.98 20.96 5.68
CA ALA A 196 -9.38 21.98 4.70
C ALA A 196 -8.72 23.35 4.91
N GLN A 197 -8.28 23.66 6.14
CA GLN A 197 -7.55 24.90 6.48
C GLN A 197 -6.04 24.82 6.21
N LEU A 198 -5.49 23.62 6.06
CA LEU A 198 -4.09 23.41 5.71
C LEU A 198 -3.86 23.67 4.22
N SER A 199 -2.59 23.78 3.81
CA SER A 199 -2.25 23.98 2.40
C SER A 199 -1.02 23.18 1.96
N GLY A 200 -0.85 23.05 0.65
CA GLY A 200 0.34 22.42 0.06
C GLY A 200 0.56 20.99 0.53
N ASP A 201 1.82 20.68 0.85
CA ASP A 201 2.27 19.35 1.27
C ASP A 201 1.71 18.94 2.64
N GLU A 202 1.52 19.89 3.55
CA GLU A 202 1.00 19.63 4.90
C GLU A 202 -0.44 19.14 4.84
N GLN A 203 -1.28 19.76 4.00
CA GLN A 203 -2.66 19.30 3.79
C GLN A 203 -2.72 17.86 3.25
N GLU A 204 -1.85 17.53 2.29
CA GLU A 204 -1.81 16.19 1.69
C GLU A 204 -1.34 15.13 2.68
N GLU A 205 -0.25 15.41 3.39
CA GLU A 205 0.33 14.52 4.39
C GLU A 205 -0.67 14.28 5.54
N GLU A 206 -1.32 15.34 6.01
CA GLU A 206 -2.30 15.26 7.09
C GLU A 206 -3.58 14.53 6.67
N LEU A 207 -4.02 14.74 5.43
CA LEU A 207 -5.14 14.01 4.83
C LEU A 207 -4.90 12.50 4.86
N VAL A 208 -3.73 12.06 4.37
CA VAL A 208 -3.35 10.64 4.32
C VAL A 208 -3.21 10.08 5.75
N ARG A 209 -2.62 10.85 6.66
CA ARG A 209 -2.44 10.45 8.06
C ARG A 209 -3.78 10.25 8.78
N CYS A 210 -4.71 11.19 8.65
CA CYS A 210 -6.02 11.10 9.31
C CYS A 210 -6.85 9.95 8.76
N TYR A 211 -6.84 9.76 7.43
CA TYR A 211 -7.52 8.63 6.81
C TYR A 211 -6.92 7.28 7.26
N SER A 212 -5.59 7.17 7.28
CA SER A 212 -4.89 5.95 7.73
C SER A 212 -5.21 5.63 9.19
N GLU A 213 -5.29 6.65 10.05
CA GLU A 213 -5.68 6.50 11.45
C GLU A 213 -7.16 6.09 11.61
N ALA A 214 -8.06 6.61 10.77
CA ALA A 214 -9.45 6.20 10.75
C ALA A 214 -9.61 4.73 10.33
N VAL A 215 -8.88 4.28 9.30
CA VAL A 215 -8.82 2.87 8.89
C VAL A 215 -8.27 2.00 10.03
N ARG A 216 -7.16 2.43 10.65
CA ARG A 216 -6.52 1.75 11.79
C ARG A 216 -7.52 1.52 12.92
N LYS A 217 -8.21 2.57 13.36
CA LYS A 217 -9.22 2.51 14.43
C LYS A 217 -10.43 1.65 14.05
N ALA A 218 -10.95 1.82 12.83
CA ALA A 218 -12.17 1.13 12.39
C ALA A 218 -11.98 -0.40 12.26
N GLY A 219 -10.80 -0.83 11.80
CA GLY A 219 -10.45 -2.25 11.66
C GLY A 219 -9.69 -2.85 12.83
N ASN A 220 -9.33 -2.05 13.84
CA ASN A 220 -8.40 -2.47 14.91
C ASN A 220 -7.10 -3.06 14.33
N PHE A 221 -6.50 -2.37 13.35
CA PHE A 221 -5.23 -2.75 12.77
C PHE A 221 -4.09 -2.20 13.64
N PRO A 222 -3.14 -3.03 14.09
CA PRO A 222 -1.91 -2.55 14.72
C PRO A 222 -0.98 -1.84 13.73
N TYR A 223 -1.06 -2.19 12.44
CA TYR A 223 -0.16 -1.68 11.42
C TYR A 223 -0.93 -1.14 10.21
N VAL A 224 -0.65 0.10 9.84
CA VAL A 224 -1.10 0.70 8.58
C VAL A 224 0.11 1.34 7.90
N CYS A 225 0.37 0.95 6.66
CA CYS A 225 1.44 1.49 5.83
C CYS A 225 0.85 2.29 4.68
N THR A 226 1.58 3.29 4.21
CA THR A 226 1.20 4.09 3.05
C THR A 226 2.31 4.12 2.01
N MET A 227 1.93 4.14 0.73
CA MET A 227 2.85 4.30 -0.39
C MET A 227 2.28 5.32 -1.39
N PRO A 228 2.98 6.44 -1.65
CA PRO A 228 2.54 7.43 -2.61
C PRO A 228 2.77 6.96 -4.05
N ILE A 229 1.80 7.19 -4.94
CA ILE A 229 1.96 7.06 -6.39
C ILE A 229 2.04 8.45 -7.01
N LEU A 230 3.08 8.71 -7.79
CA LEU A 230 3.31 9.99 -8.45
C LEU A 230 2.53 10.12 -9.77
N LYS A 231 2.04 11.32 -10.09
CA LYS A 231 1.42 11.63 -11.40
C LYS A 231 2.46 11.66 -12.49
N SER A 232 2.39 10.81 -13.51
CA SER A 232 3.42 10.63 -14.56
C SER A 232 4.15 11.92 -15.01
N LYS A 233 3.44 13.02 -15.26
CA LYS A 233 4.00 14.26 -15.83
C LYS A 233 4.30 15.37 -14.81
N GLN A 234 3.93 15.20 -13.54
CA GLN A 234 4.04 16.23 -12.50
C GLN A 234 4.82 15.69 -11.29
N GLU A 235 5.63 16.54 -10.66
CA GLU A 235 6.22 16.25 -9.34
C GLU A 235 5.18 16.42 -8.22
N SER A 236 4.09 15.66 -8.31
CA SER A 236 3.02 15.62 -7.31
C SER A 236 2.45 14.21 -7.21
N PHE A 237 1.87 13.89 -6.06
CA PHE A 237 1.21 12.61 -5.86
C PHE A 237 -0.15 12.61 -6.57
N HIS A 238 -0.48 11.46 -7.18
CA HIS A 238 -1.78 11.21 -7.75
C HIS A 238 -2.72 10.64 -6.68
N PHE A 239 -2.30 9.54 -6.05
CA PHE A 239 -3.01 8.89 -4.97
C PHE A 239 -2.04 8.20 -4.01
N HIS A 240 -2.55 7.71 -2.88
CA HIS A 240 -1.78 6.92 -1.93
C HIS A 240 -2.42 5.54 -1.79
N MET A 241 -1.59 4.51 -1.83
CA MET A 241 -2.00 3.17 -1.44
C MET A 241 -1.92 3.05 0.07
N VAL A 242 -3.04 2.73 0.72
CA VAL A 242 -3.16 2.53 2.17
C VAL A 242 -3.33 1.04 2.43
N TYR A 243 -2.33 0.43 3.05
CA TYR A 243 -2.30 -1.00 3.35
C TYR A 243 -2.46 -1.22 4.86
N ALA A 244 -3.39 -2.09 5.24
CA ALA A 244 -3.69 -2.38 6.64
C ALA A 244 -3.53 -3.88 6.92
N THR A 245 -2.77 -4.22 7.96
CA THR A 245 -2.50 -5.60 8.37
C THR A 245 -2.43 -5.75 9.88
N ARG A 246 -2.67 -6.99 10.34
CA ARG A 246 -2.57 -7.38 11.75
C ARG A 246 -1.26 -8.06 12.11
N HIS A 247 -0.39 -8.29 11.13
CA HIS A 247 0.84 -9.04 11.33
C HIS A 247 2.05 -8.25 10.84
N PRO A 248 3.15 -8.17 11.61
CA PRO A 248 4.34 -7.41 11.21
C PRO A 248 5.02 -8.01 9.96
N THR A 249 4.83 -9.31 9.68
CA THR A 249 5.27 -9.90 8.40
C THR A 249 4.56 -9.26 7.20
N GLY A 250 3.29 -8.84 7.33
CA GLY A 250 2.60 -8.11 6.28
C GLY A 250 3.28 -6.77 5.99
N VAL A 251 3.67 -6.03 7.03
CA VAL A 251 4.46 -4.79 6.93
C VAL A 251 5.78 -5.04 6.19
N LYS A 252 6.48 -6.12 6.55
CA LYS A 252 7.74 -6.52 5.91
C LYS A 252 7.61 -6.79 4.43
N GLU A 253 6.64 -7.62 4.02
CA GLU A 253 6.47 -7.91 2.61
C GLU A 253 5.94 -6.71 1.83
N PHE A 254 5.09 -5.86 2.44
CA PHE A 254 4.65 -4.61 1.84
C PHE A 254 5.80 -3.62 1.62
N LYS A 255 6.67 -3.43 2.62
CA LYS A 255 7.85 -2.56 2.48
C LYS A 255 8.88 -3.08 1.50
N LYS A 256 9.02 -4.39 1.40
CA LYS A 256 9.84 -4.99 0.34
C LYS A 256 9.24 -4.71 -1.05
N ALA A 257 7.93 -4.85 -1.20
CA ALA A 257 7.24 -4.50 -2.44
C ALA A 257 7.41 -3.00 -2.77
N GLU A 258 7.27 -2.10 -1.80
CA GLU A 258 7.55 -0.66 -1.97
C GLU A 258 8.99 -0.44 -2.47
N GLY A 259 9.98 -1.11 -1.88
CA GLY A 259 11.39 -1.00 -2.26
C GLY A 259 11.67 -1.42 -3.71
N ASP A 260 10.91 -2.36 -4.26
CA ASP A 260 10.99 -2.77 -5.67
C ASP A 260 10.20 -1.85 -6.61
N VAL A 261 9.05 -1.33 -6.15
CA VAL A 261 8.10 -0.57 -6.97
C VAL A 261 8.51 0.89 -7.12
N VAL A 262 9.09 1.49 -6.09
CA VAL A 262 9.53 2.90 -6.13
C VAL A 262 10.60 3.14 -7.21
N PRO A 263 11.67 2.33 -7.33
CA PRO A 263 12.64 2.47 -8.42
C PRO A 263 11.97 2.33 -9.79
N PHE A 264 11.11 1.33 -9.97
CA PHE A 264 10.35 1.15 -11.20
C PHE A 264 9.48 2.37 -11.54
N MET A 265 8.78 2.94 -10.54
CA MET A 265 7.99 4.16 -10.73
C MET A 265 8.87 5.33 -11.21
N HIS A 266 10.06 5.50 -10.64
CA HIS A 266 11.00 6.54 -11.07
C HIS A 266 11.56 6.28 -12.48
N GLU A 267 11.90 5.05 -12.82
CA GLU A 267 12.38 4.64 -14.15
C GLU A 267 11.33 4.95 -15.23
N VAL A 268 10.09 4.50 -15.05
CA VAL A 268 9.03 4.73 -16.05
C VAL A 268 8.70 6.23 -16.18
N ARG A 269 8.81 7.01 -15.10
CA ARG A 269 8.64 8.47 -15.15
C ARG A 269 9.80 9.18 -15.85
N ALA A 270 11.03 8.73 -15.62
CA ALA A 270 12.22 9.26 -16.28
C ALA A 270 12.10 9.05 -17.80
N GLU A 271 11.71 7.85 -18.22
CA GLU A 271 11.48 7.52 -19.62
C GLU A 271 10.36 8.38 -20.24
N ALA A 272 9.22 8.50 -19.56
CA ALA A 272 8.10 9.32 -20.03
C ALA A 272 8.48 10.81 -20.18
N ARG A 273 9.33 11.33 -19.28
CA ARG A 273 9.84 12.70 -19.38
C ARG A 273 10.78 12.85 -20.57
N HIS A 274 11.70 11.91 -20.77
CA HIS A 274 12.66 11.94 -21.87
C HIS A 274 11.96 11.85 -23.24
N GLN A 275 10.96 10.95 -23.38
CA GLN A 275 10.14 10.86 -24.59
C GLN A 275 9.42 12.17 -24.90
N ARG A 276 8.91 12.86 -23.87
CA ARG A 276 8.28 14.17 -24.04
C ARG A 276 9.27 15.25 -24.46
N GLU A 277 10.46 15.27 -23.85
CA GLU A 277 11.52 16.20 -24.22
C GLU A 277 11.94 15.97 -25.68
N PHE A 278 12.08 14.71 -26.12
CA PHE A 278 12.30 14.36 -27.52
C PHE A 278 11.17 14.84 -28.44
N GLN A 279 9.90 14.59 -28.09
CA GLN A 279 8.76 15.06 -28.87
C GLN A 279 8.69 16.59 -28.99
N ALA A 280 9.11 17.32 -27.95
CA ALA A 280 9.10 18.78 -27.93
C ALA A 280 10.28 19.42 -28.68
N THR A 281 11.46 18.79 -28.63
CA THR A 281 12.72 19.37 -29.12
C THR A 281 13.25 18.72 -30.40
N GLY A 282 12.77 17.51 -30.73
CA GLY A 282 13.30 16.66 -31.81
C GLY A 282 14.68 16.07 -31.52
N GLN A 283 15.23 16.26 -30.31
CA GLN A 283 16.58 15.83 -29.94
C GLN A 283 16.51 14.86 -28.75
N TYR A 284 17.29 13.79 -28.80
CA TYR A 284 17.48 12.91 -27.64
C TYR A 284 18.58 13.48 -26.75
N SER A 285 18.40 13.38 -25.42
CA SER A 285 19.52 13.58 -24.49
C SER A 285 20.57 12.50 -24.72
N PHE A 286 21.84 12.85 -24.57
CA PHE A 286 22.93 11.89 -24.58
C PHE A 286 23.07 11.12 -23.26
N LEU A 287 22.43 11.59 -22.19
CA LEU A 287 22.44 10.96 -20.87
C LEU A 287 21.24 10.04 -20.73
N GLU A 288 21.42 8.94 -19.99
CA GLU A 288 20.33 8.02 -19.67
C GLU A 288 19.22 8.76 -18.90
N PRO A 289 17.93 8.42 -19.13
CA PRO A 289 16.81 9.13 -18.51
C PRO A 289 16.91 9.18 -16.98
N LEU A 290 17.31 8.07 -16.35
CA LEU A 290 17.38 7.97 -14.90
C LEU A 290 18.53 8.81 -14.29
N ASP A 291 19.63 9.01 -15.02
CA ASP A 291 20.79 9.77 -14.54
C ASP A 291 20.49 11.27 -14.40
N THR A 292 19.53 11.77 -15.18
CA THR A 292 19.07 13.16 -15.14
C THR A 292 17.80 13.33 -14.31
N TYR A 293 17.21 12.23 -13.86
CA TYR A 293 15.95 12.23 -13.14
C TYR A 293 16.14 12.61 -11.67
N SER A 294 15.37 13.59 -11.20
CA SER A 294 15.20 13.88 -9.79
C SER A 294 13.75 14.22 -9.51
N ASP A 295 13.23 13.83 -8.35
CA ASP A 295 11.87 14.17 -7.91
C ASP A 295 11.95 14.87 -6.56
N ARG A 296 11.82 16.20 -6.57
CA ARG A 296 11.99 17.02 -5.37
C ARG A 296 10.84 16.80 -4.38
N ARG A 297 9.64 16.51 -4.89
CA ARG A 297 8.47 16.23 -4.04
C ARG A 297 8.67 14.91 -3.30
N TYR A 298 9.06 13.85 -3.99
CA TYR A 298 9.33 12.56 -3.35
C TYR A 298 10.44 12.66 -2.30
N ALA A 299 11.56 13.33 -2.63
CA ALA A 299 12.67 13.52 -1.69
C ALA A 299 12.29 14.31 -0.42
N ARG A 300 11.44 15.35 -0.57
CA ARG A 300 10.94 16.12 0.59
C ARG A 300 9.96 15.31 1.43
N TYR A 301 9.08 14.54 0.80
CA TYR A 301 8.14 13.66 1.47
C TYR A 301 8.86 12.56 2.26
N HIS A 302 9.86 11.91 1.65
CA HIS A 302 10.72 10.92 2.31
C HIS A 302 11.40 11.49 3.55
N ARG A 303 12.04 12.66 3.44
CA ARG A 303 12.71 13.32 4.57
C ARG A 303 11.77 13.58 5.76
N ARG A 304 10.58 14.12 5.49
CA ARG A 304 9.58 14.37 6.54
C ARG A 304 9.09 13.08 7.19
N ASN A 305 8.85 12.03 6.40
CA ASN A 305 8.47 10.72 6.95
C ASN A 305 9.61 10.10 7.79
N LEU A 306 10.86 10.29 7.39
CA LEU A 306 12.02 9.84 8.16
C LEU A 306 12.16 10.59 9.50
N GLU A 307 11.89 11.89 9.52
CA GLU A 307 11.83 12.70 10.75
C GLU A 307 10.70 12.21 11.67
N GLN A 308 9.50 11.98 11.14
CA GLN A 308 8.37 11.45 11.91
C GLN A 308 8.62 10.03 12.43
N ALA A 309 9.22 9.15 11.61
CA ALA A 309 9.61 7.81 12.02
C ALA A 309 10.64 7.84 13.16
N SER A 310 11.59 8.77 13.08
CA SER A 310 12.58 9.00 14.13
C SER A 310 11.95 9.48 15.44
N GLN A 311 10.97 10.39 15.37
CA GLN A 311 10.24 10.87 16.55
C GLN A 311 9.41 9.74 17.18
N ALA A 312 8.66 9.00 16.37
CA ALA A 312 7.87 7.87 16.85
C ALA A 312 8.75 6.75 17.47
N ALA A 313 9.94 6.52 16.92
CA ALA A 313 10.92 5.61 17.49
C ALA A 313 11.44 6.08 18.85
N LEU A 314 11.69 7.39 19.00
CA LEU A 314 12.10 7.98 20.28
C LEU A 314 11.00 7.88 21.34
N GLU A 315 9.75 8.17 20.97
CA GLU A 315 8.59 8.03 21.86
C GLU A 315 8.42 6.59 22.35
N LEU A 316 8.62 5.61 21.47
CA LEU A 316 8.55 4.21 21.86
C LEU A 316 9.68 3.86 22.86
N LEU A 317 10.91 4.28 22.58
CA LEU A 317 12.07 4.05 23.44
C LEU A 317 12.01 4.79 24.78
N SER A 318 11.29 5.92 24.87
CA SER A 318 11.11 6.64 26.13
C SER A 318 9.94 6.10 26.95
N SER A 319 8.96 5.47 26.31
CA SER A 319 7.78 4.91 26.98
C SER A 319 8.02 3.59 27.71
N SER A 320 9.14 2.91 27.43
CA SER A 320 9.44 1.57 27.95
C SER A 320 10.93 1.44 28.23
N GLU A 321 11.29 0.81 29.36
CA GLU A 321 12.70 0.57 29.71
C GLU A 321 13.39 -0.35 28.69
N VAL A 322 12.68 -1.39 28.24
CA VAL A 322 13.16 -2.35 27.26
C VAL A 322 12.16 -2.44 26.11
N VAL A 323 12.62 -2.20 24.89
CA VAL A 323 11.83 -2.28 23.66
C VAL A 323 12.35 -3.42 22.80
N GLN A 324 11.46 -4.23 22.23
CA GLN A 324 11.86 -5.24 21.24
C GLN A 324 12.20 -4.55 19.92
N PHE A 325 13.29 -4.98 19.28
CA PHE A 325 13.67 -4.48 17.96
C PHE A 325 12.53 -4.63 16.95
N ASP A 326 11.82 -5.76 16.98
CA ASP A 326 10.72 -6.05 16.06
C ASP A 326 9.58 -5.03 16.19
N ASP A 327 9.30 -4.56 17.41
CA ASP A 327 8.28 -3.53 17.66
C ASP A 327 8.73 -2.16 17.17
N LEU A 328 9.98 -1.78 17.43
CA LEU A 328 10.57 -0.54 16.92
C LEU A 328 10.62 -0.54 15.38
N TRP A 329 11.03 -1.67 14.81
CA TRP A 329 11.10 -1.89 13.38
C TRP A 329 9.71 -1.76 12.76
N ALA A 330 8.70 -2.44 13.32
CA ALA A 330 7.34 -2.39 12.81
C ALA A 330 6.71 -0.98 12.98
N LYS A 331 7.10 -0.24 14.03
CA LYS A 331 6.70 1.17 14.20
C LYS A 331 7.32 2.06 13.13
N TRP A 332 8.62 1.91 12.87
CA TRP A 332 9.35 2.68 11.85
C TRP A 332 8.83 2.38 10.43
N MET A 333 8.59 1.11 10.12
CA MET A 333 8.19 0.68 8.77
C MET A 333 6.74 0.99 8.41
N GLN A 334 5.97 1.65 9.28
CA GLN A 334 4.64 2.16 8.92
C GLN A 334 4.70 3.47 8.13
N PHE A 335 5.76 4.26 8.30
CA PHE A 335 5.92 5.54 7.61
C PHE A 335 6.24 5.33 6.13
N ALA A 336 5.74 6.20 5.26
CA ALA A 336 5.94 6.04 3.81
C ALA A 336 7.39 6.29 3.40
N CYS A 337 7.87 5.59 2.37
CA CYS A 337 9.18 5.80 1.74
C CYS A 337 10.43 5.55 2.62
N VAL A 338 10.30 5.30 3.92
CA VAL A 338 11.43 4.98 4.80
C VAL A 338 11.91 3.55 4.61
N LYS A 339 13.19 3.32 4.86
CA LYS A 339 13.85 2.03 4.59
C LYS A 339 14.52 1.42 5.83
N ASP A 340 14.78 0.11 5.75
CA ASP A 340 15.46 -0.65 6.81
C ASP A 340 16.88 -0.16 7.06
N ASP A 341 17.66 0.11 6.01
CA ASP A 341 19.02 0.64 6.11
C ASP A 341 19.10 2.00 6.82
N GLU A 342 18.05 2.81 6.72
CA GLU A 342 17.92 4.08 7.43
C GLU A 342 17.69 3.88 8.93
N LEU A 343 16.80 2.95 9.31
CA LEU A 343 16.61 2.57 10.71
C LEU A 343 17.92 2.01 11.29
N GLN A 344 18.60 1.14 10.55
CA GLN A 344 19.87 0.53 10.95
C GLN A 344 20.94 1.59 11.19
N SER A 345 21.04 2.56 10.27
CA SER A 345 21.99 3.67 10.38
C SER A 345 21.65 4.57 11.57
N TRP A 346 20.36 4.88 11.76
CA TRP A 346 19.86 5.68 12.89
C TRP A 346 20.15 5.03 14.24
N MET A 347 19.93 3.72 14.37
CA MET A 347 20.22 2.97 15.60
C MET A 347 21.72 2.93 15.91
N ARG A 348 22.55 2.68 14.88
CA ARG A 348 24.02 2.65 15.03
C ARG A 348 24.59 4.01 15.40
N ASP A 349 24.05 5.11 14.88
CA ASP A 349 24.45 6.46 15.32
C ASP A 349 24.18 6.66 16.80
N ARG A 350 22.99 6.26 17.27
CA ARG A 350 22.61 6.39 18.69
C ARG A 350 23.42 5.50 19.62
N GLU A 351 23.72 4.28 19.19
CA GLU A 351 24.62 3.39 19.92
C GLU A 351 26.01 3.99 20.08
N LYS A 352 26.59 4.54 19.00
CA LYS A 352 27.89 5.23 19.04
C LYS A 352 27.90 6.44 19.97
N ARG A 353 26.76 7.14 20.08
CA ARG A 353 26.59 8.31 20.95
C ARG A 353 26.24 7.93 22.39
N GLY A 354 26.14 6.63 22.71
CA GLY A 354 25.78 6.13 24.03
C GLY A 354 24.33 6.42 24.44
N LEU A 355 23.44 6.69 23.47
CA LEU A 355 22.02 7.00 23.70
C LEU A 355 21.13 5.75 23.61
N LEU A 356 21.65 4.67 23.02
CA LEU A 356 20.93 3.42 22.81
C LEU A 356 21.85 2.26 23.12
N LYS A 357 21.38 1.32 23.94
CA LYS A 357 22.07 0.05 24.15
C LYS A 357 21.33 -1.05 23.39
N ILE A 358 22.08 -1.83 22.61
CA ILE A 358 21.56 -2.92 21.79
C ILE A 358 22.07 -4.23 22.41
N ASP A 359 21.15 -5.00 22.96
CA ASP A 359 21.43 -6.27 23.62
C ASP A 359 20.98 -7.46 22.72
N ASN A 360 21.48 -8.66 22.99
CA ASN A 360 21.16 -9.91 22.26
C ASN A 360 21.55 -9.95 20.77
N LEU A 361 22.63 -9.28 20.37
CA LEU A 361 23.21 -9.43 19.04
C LEU A 361 23.86 -10.82 18.87
N SER A 362 23.15 -11.77 18.24
CA SER A 362 23.69 -13.08 17.90
C SER A 362 24.19 -13.16 16.44
N GLY A 363 25.36 -13.75 16.22
CA GLY A 363 25.89 -14.08 14.88
C GLY A 363 27.17 -13.33 14.48
N ARG A 364 27.92 -13.91 13.53
CA ARG A 364 29.25 -13.44 13.08
C ARG A 364 29.28 -12.00 12.55
N ALA A 365 28.14 -11.46 12.12
CA ALA A 365 28.01 -10.14 11.50
C ALA A 365 27.30 -9.07 12.37
N LYS A 366 26.88 -9.39 13.61
CA LYS A 366 26.13 -8.48 14.49
C LYS A 366 25.03 -7.69 13.74
N LYS A 367 24.22 -8.38 12.93
CA LYS A 367 23.19 -7.74 12.11
C LYS A 367 21.93 -7.55 12.95
N LEU A 368 21.37 -6.35 12.98
CA LEU A 368 20.03 -6.14 13.50
C LEU A 368 19.07 -6.71 12.45
N SER A 369 18.34 -7.76 12.80
CA SER A 369 17.37 -8.34 11.88
C SER A 369 16.12 -8.77 12.60
N PHE A 370 15.00 -8.55 11.92
CA PHE A 370 13.67 -8.86 12.40
C PHE A 370 13.55 -10.35 12.75
N GLY A 371 13.01 -10.66 13.93
CA GLY A 371 12.80 -12.02 14.42
C GLY A 371 13.96 -12.62 15.23
N ASN A 372 14.99 -11.85 15.57
CA ASN A 372 16.16 -12.34 16.32
C ASN A 372 16.08 -12.10 17.84
N GLY A 373 14.96 -11.62 18.39
CA GLY A 373 14.82 -11.37 19.83
C GLY A 373 15.77 -10.29 20.37
N ILE A 374 16.13 -9.33 19.52
CA ILE A 374 17.01 -8.21 19.87
C ILE A 374 16.24 -7.24 20.75
N THR A 375 16.87 -6.80 21.83
CA THR A 375 16.28 -5.85 22.78
C THR A 375 17.05 -4.54 22.80
N LEU A 376 16.31 -3.45 22.97
CA LEU A 376 16.80 -2.08 22.90
C LEU A 376 16.50 -1.40 24.24
N THR A 377 17.52 -0.80 24.84
CA THR A 377 17.39 -0.06 26.10
C THR A 377 17.83 1.37 25.87
N SER A 378 16.98 2.33 26.23
CA SER A 378 17.35 3.74 26.22
C SER A 378 18.41 3.97 27.29
N ALA A 379 19.61 4.40 26.89
CA ALA A 379 20.62 4.82 27.85
C ALA A 379 20.28 6.26 28.20
N GLY A 380 19.72 6.47 29.40
CA GLY A 380 19.32 7.79 29.86
C GLY A 380 20.45 8.80 29.68
N ALA A 381 20.10 10.02 29.28
CA ALA A 381 21.02 11.15 29.43
C ALA A 381 21.52 11.17 30.89
N PRO A 382 22.81 11.45 31.16
CA PRO A 382 23.26 11.61 32.53
C PRO A 382 22.38 12.67 33.17
N ILE A 383 21.66 12.27 34.23
CA ILE A 383 20.95 13.20 35.08
C ILE A 383 22.04 14.11 35.65
N SER A 384 22.16 15.33 35.13
CA SER A 384 22.94 16.38 35.77
C SER A 384 22.20 16.72 37.06
N HIS A 385 22.57 16.04 38.14
CA HIS A 385 22.31 16.57 39.47
C HIS A 385 23.26 17.76 39.64
N ASP A 386 22.66 18.95 39.71
CA ASP A 386 23.27 20.17 40.25
C ASP A 386 23.89 19.93 41.63
#